data_AF-A0A7V9AJ52-F1
#
_entry.id   AF-A0A7V9AJ52-F1
#
_cell.length_a   1.000
_cell.length_b   1.000
_cell.length_c   1.000
_cell.angle_alpha   90.00
_cell.angle_beta   90.00
_cell.angle_gamma   90.00
#
_symmetry.space_group_name_H-M   'P 1'
#
loop_
_entity.id
_entity.type
_entity.pdbx_description
1 polymer ?
#
loop_
_entity_poly.entity_id
_entity_poly.type
_entity_poly.pdbx_seq_one_letter_code
_entity_poly.pdbx_strand_id
1 'polypeptide(L)'
;EVFGLEVGRRGVAGAEFAELNPELAEYFRGAREGVLVLRVAPETPAARAGLESGDVVVRANGEPVRTIAELRRAITRAEHGEVRLDVVRRGAQREVRLRWER
;
A
#
# COMPACT_ATOMS: atom_id res chain seq x y z
N GLU A 1 -10.90 -24.56 -2.91
CA GLU A 1 -9.76 -23.65 -2.65
C GLU A 1 -9.87 -22.47 -3.61
N VAL A 2 -10.27 -21.31 -3.11
CA VAL A 2 -10.19 -20.04 -3.85
C VAL A 2 -9.84 -19.00 -2.80
N PHE A 3 -8.57 -18.60 -2.72
CA PHE A 3 -8.15 -17.48 -1.88
C PHE A 3 -8.75 -16.22 -2.49
N GLY A 4 -9.99 -15.94 -2.07
CA GLY A 4 -10.70 -14.73 -2.39
C GLY A 4 -9.83 -13.56 -1.95
N LEU A 5 -9.38 -12.79 -2.94
CA LEU A 5 -9.11 -11.38 -2.76
C LEU A 5 -10.42 -10.75 -2.28
N GLU A 6 -10.78 -10.91 -1.02
CA GLU A 6 -11.68 -10.01 -0.34
C GLU A 6 -10.92 -8.70 -0.22
N VAL A 7 -10.89 -7.97 -1.34
CA VAL A 7 -10.84 -6.53 -1.38
C VAL A 7 -12.13 -6.08 -0.69
N GLY A 8 -12.17 -6.20 0.64
CA GLY A 8 -12.99 -5.30 1.42
C GLY A 8 -12.68 -3.88 0.96
N ARG A 9 -13.56 -2.91 1.21
CA ARG A 9 -13.38 -1.51 0.73
C ARG A 9 -11.99 -0.90 1.05
N ARG A 10 -11.18 -1.55 1.92
CA ARG A 10 -9.86 -1.17 2.40
C ARG A 10 -8.73 -2.21 2.22
N GLY A 11 -9.00 -3.38 1.62
CA GLY A 11 -8.00 -4.46 1.46
C GLY A 11 -7.40 -4.48 0.05
N VAL A 12 -6.07 -4.51 -0.10
CA VAL A 12 -5.41 -4.62 -1.41
C VAL A 12 -4.23 -5.58 -1.35
N ALA A 13 -4.20 -6.56 -2.26
CA ALA A 13 -3.11 -7.54 -2.39
C ALA A 13 -2.71 -8.26 -1.07
N GLY A 14 -3.67 -8.40 -0.15
CA GLY A 14 -3.47 -9.03 1.17
C GLY A 14 -3.04 -8.08 2.30
N ALA A 15 -2.90 -6.79 2.02
CA ALA A 15 -2.69 -5.75 3.03
C ALA A 15 -3.98 -4.96 3.28
N GLU A 16 -4.14 -4.44 4.50
CA GLU A 16 -5.21 -3.51 4.83
C GLU A 16 -4.68 -2.12 5.03
N PHE A 17 -5.48 -1.17 4.58
CA PHE A 17 -5.08 0.21 4.44
C PHE A 17 -6.04 1.16 5.15
N ALA A 18 -5.48 2.26 5.67
CA ALA A 18 -6.22 3.42 6.14
C ALA A 18 -5.68 4.67 5.45
N GLU A 19 -6.55 5.65 5.24
CA GLU A 19 -6.11 6.96 4.75
C GLU A 19 -5.43 7.71 5.89
N LEU A 20 -4.28 8.32 5.60
CA LEU A 20 -3.57 9.12 6.57
C LEU A 20 -4.25 10.48 6.66
N ASN A 21 -4.94 10.73 7.77
CA ASN A 21 -5.47 12.06 8.08
C ASN A 21 -4.37 12.94 8.73
N PRO A 22 -4.54 14.27 8.80
CA PRO A 22 -3.53 15.18 9.35
C PRO A 22 -3.13 14.84 10.80
N GLU A 23 -4.10 14.41 11.61
CA GLU A 23 -3.87 14.05 13.01
C GLU A 23 -2.99 12.80 13.16
N LEU A 24 -3.17 11.81 12.28
CA LEU A 24 -2.39 10.58 12.26
C LEU A 24 -1.01 10.82 11.65
N ALA A 25 -0.89 11.73 10.68
CA ALA A 25 0.37 12.08 10.02
C ALA A 25 1.43 12.60 11.00
N GLU A 26 1.03 13.26 12.09
CA GLU A 26 1.93 13.72 13.16
C GLU A 26 2.73 12.57 13.80
N TYR A 27 2.18 11.36 13.82
CA TYR A 27 2.85 10.16 14.34
C TYR A 27 3.80 9.52 13.31
N PHE A 28 3.58 9.75 12.01
CA PHE A 28 4.34 9.18 10.91
C PHE A 28 5.28 10.22 10.31
N ARG A 29 6.36 10.52 11.05
CA ARG A 29 7.43 11.43 10.61
C ARG A 29 7.83 11.12 9.17
N GLY A 30 7.78 12.11 8.28
CA GLY A 30 8.18 11.99 6.88
C GLY A 30 7.06 11.75 5.86
N ALA A 31 5.81 11.50 6.29
CA ALA A 31 4.65 11.47 5.40
C ALA A 31 3.52 12.36 5.96
N ARG A 32 3.14 13.39 5.19
CA ARG A 32 2.03 14.31 5.55
C ARG A 32 0.68 13.86 4.99
N GLU A 33 0.73 13.06 3.94
CA GLU A 33 -0.41 12.54 3.19
C GLU A 33 -0.01 11.17 2.64
N GLY A 34 -0.98 10.28 2.46
CA GLY A 34 -0.70 8.93 2.03
C GLY A 34 -1.73 7.91 2.50
N VAL A 35 -1.42 6.65 2.23
CA VAL A 35 -2.24 5.52 2.67
C VAL A 35 -1.40 4.64 3.58
N LEU A 36 -1.79 4.57 4.85
CA LEU A 36 -1.15 3.78 5.90
C LEU A 36 -1.47 2.30 5.73
N VAL A 37 -0.45 1.45 5.80
CA VAL A 37 -0.57 0.00 5.92
C VAL A 37 -0.84 -0.35 7.38
N LEU A 38 -2.05 -0.84 7.66
CA LEU A 38 -2.46 -1.26 9.01
C LEU A 38 -1.92 -2.65 9.33
N ARG A 39 -2.09 -3.58 8.38
CA ARG A 39 -1.71 -4.99 8.53
C ARG A 39 -1.38 -5.58 7.17
N VAL A 40 -0.50 -6.57 7.18
CA VAL A 40 -0.15 -7.36 6.00
C VAL A 40 -0.35 -8.82 6.37
N ALA A 41 -1.25 -9.51 5.68
CA ALA A 41 -1.48 -10.92 5.93
C ALA A 41 -0.29 -11.75 5.40
N PRO A 42 0.12 -12.82 6.13
CA PRO A 42 1.22 -13.68 5.70
C PRO A 42 0.90 -14.35 4.36
N GLU A 43 1.95 -14.75 3.64
CA GLU A 43 1.86 -15.49 2.36
C GLU A 43 1.14 -14.74 1.22
N THR A 44 0.85 -13.45 1.40
CA THR A 44 0.23 -12.60 0.40
C THR A 44 1.24 -11.89 -0.51
N PRO A 45 0.83 -11.40 -1.69
CA PRO A 45 1.66 -10.53 -2.53
C PRO A 45 2.28 -9.35 -1.77
N ALA A 46 1.52 -8.70 -0.90
CA ALA A 46 2.02 -7.60 -0.06
C ALA A 46 3.13 -8.05 0.90
N ALA A 47 2.98 -9.21 1.54
CA ALA A 47 4.02 -9.76 2.41
C ALA A 47 5.28 -10.11 1.62
N ARG A 48 5.14 -10.75 0.45
CA ARG A 48 6.27 -11.11 -0.43
C ARG A 48 7.01 -9.89 -0.98
N ALA A 49 6.29 -8.79 -1.19
CA ALA A 49 6.86 -7.51 -1.58
C ALA A 49 7.64 -6.82 -0.44
N GLY A 50 7.47 -7.27 0.80
CA GLY A 50 8.10 -6.67 1.98
C GLY A 50 7.37 -5.43 2.50
N LEU A 51 6.07 -5.27 2.21
CA LEU A 51 5.25 -4.30 2.92
C LEU A 51 5.11 -4.71 4.39
N GLU A 52 5.14 -3.72 5.27
CA GLU A 52 5.01 -3.91 6.71
C GLU A 52 3.94 -2.97 7.28
N SER A 53 3.34 -3.35 8.40
CA SER A 53 2.47 -2.45 9.18
C SER A 53 3.26 -1.21 9.60
N GLY A 54 2.64 -0.04 9.45
CA GLY A 54 3.28 1.24 9.71
C GLY A 54 3.98 1.88 8.50
N ASP A 55 3.99 1.19 7.36
CA ASP A 55 4.35 1.82 6.08
C ASP A 55 3.29 2.83 5.68
N VAL A 56 3.72 3.99 5.18
CA VAL A 56 2.83 4.94 4.53
C VAL A 56 3.14 4.97 3.05
N VAL A 57 2.22 4.46 2.21
CA VAL A 57 2.31 4.57 0.76
C VAL A 57 2.04 6.01 0.35
N VAL A 58 3.02 6.64 -0.29
CA VAL A 58 2.95 8.04 -0.73
C VAL A 58 2.87 8.17 -2.25
N ARG A 59 3.36 7.17 -2.99
CA ARG A 59 3.22 7.08 -4.44
C ARG A 59 3.02 5.66 -4.92
N ALA A 60 2.38 5.51 -6.08
CA ALA A 60 2.28 4.28 -6.83
C ALA A 60 2.60 4.55 -8.31
N ASN A 61 3.56 3.83 -8.89
CA ASN A 61 4.10 4.04 -10.23
C ASN A 61 4.52 5.50 -10.51
N GLY A 62 5.01 6.20 -9.47
CA GLY A 62 5.39 7.62 -9.55
C GLY A 62 4.24 8.62 -9.41
N GLU A 63 2.98 8.16 -9.41
CA GLU A 63 1.82 9.02 -9.13
C GLU A 63 1.59 9.17 -7.62
N PRO A 64 1.31 10.37 -7.09
CA PRO A 64 0.93 10.57 -5.69
C PRO A 64 -0.32 9.78 -5.32
N VAL A 65 -0.31 9.19 -4.12
CA VAL A 65 -1.43 8.43 -3.57
C VAL A 65 -1.78 9.02 -2.21
N ARG A 66 -3.04 9.46 -2.06
CA ARG A 66 -3.58 10.06 -0.83
C ARG A 66 -4.77 9.28 -0.27
N THR A 67 -5.48 8.58 -1.15
CA THR A 67 -6.69 7.84 -0.83
C THR A 67 -6.55 6.37 -1.21
N ILE A 68 -7.32 5.51 -0.54
CA ILE A 68 -7.38 4.08 -0.89
C ILE A 68 -7.91 3.90 -2.31
N ALA A 69 -8.79 4.79 -2.76
CA ALA A 69 -9.32 4.78 -4.13
C ALA A 69 -8.21 5.01 -5.18
N GLU A 70 -7.28 5.94 -4.93
CA GLU A 70 -6.13 6.18 -5.80
C GLU A 70 -5.18 4.98 -5.82
N LEU A 71 -4.88 4.40 -4.66
CA LEU A 71 -4.05 3.20 -4.57
C LEU A 71 -4.65 2.04 -5.37
N ARG A 72 -5.96 1.79 -5.19
CA ARG A 72 -6.70 0.77 -5.94
C ARG A 72 -6.66 1.06 -7.44
N ARG A 73 -6.88 2.31 -7.86
CA ARG A 73 -6.77 2.70 -9.28
C ARG A 73 -5.38 2.46 -9.84
N ALA A 74 -4.32 2.78 -9.11
CA ALA A 74 -2.95 2.53 -9.55
C ALA A 74 -2.67 1.04 -9.73
N ILE A 75 -3.15 0.20 -8.80
CA ILE A 75 -3.02 -1.26 -8.86
C ILE A 75 -3.87 -1.86 -9.99
N THR A 76 -5.09 -1.38 -10.20
CA THR A 76 -5.95 -1.84 -11.31
C THR A 76 -5.40 -1.44 -12.67
N ARG A 77 -4.73 -0.28 -12.78
CA ARG A 77 -4.07 0.18 -14.00
C ARG A 77 -2.66 -0.40 -14.20
N ALA A 78 -2.13 -1.11 -13.21
CA ALA A 78 -0.82 -1.72 -13.30
C ALA A 78 -0.79 -2.78 -14.40
N GLU A 79 0.13 -2.61 -15.33
CA GLU A 79 0.38 -3.59 -16.38
C GLU A 79 1.25 -4.72 -15.81
N HIS A 80 1.11 -5.93 -16.35
CA HIS A 80 1.93 -7.10 -15.98
C HIS A 80 1.84 -7.57 -14.52
N GLY A 81 0.83 -7.12 -13.76
CA GLY A 81 0.66 -7.55 -12.37
C GLY A 81 1.73 -7.03 -11.41
N GLU A 82 2.33 -5.86 -11.72
CA GLU A 82 3.32 -5.21 -10.86
C GLU A 82 3.00 -3.73 -10.67
N VAL A 83 3.04 -3.25 -9.42
CA VAL A 83 3.07 -1.82 -9.09
C VAL A 83 4.30 -1.50 -8.24
N ARG A 84 4.94 -0.37 -8.54
CA ARG A 84 6.01 0.20 -7.74
C ARG A 84 5.43 1.16 -6.72
N LEU A 85 5.63 0.89 -5.43
CA LEU A 85 5.14 1.72 -4.34
C LEU A 85 6.30 2.46 -3.70
N ASP A 86 6.18 3.78 -3.57
CA ASP A 86 7.06 4.55 -2.70
C ASP A 86 6.40 4.62 -1.33
N VAL A 87 7.09 4.09 -0.31
CA VAL A 87 6.60 4.04 1.06
C VAL A 87 7.53 4.81 2.00
N VAL A 88 6.97 5.38 3.06
CA VAL A 88 7.72 5.93 4.18
C VAL A 88 7.62 4.96 5.34
N ARG A 89 8.77 4.45 5.79
CA ARG A 89 8.89 3.54 6.93
C ARG A 89 9.83 4.17 7.96
N ARG A 90 9.31 4.48 9.15
CA ARG A 90 10.09 5.10 10.25
C ARG A 90 10.84 6.37 9.79
N GLY A 91 10.22 7.17 8.92
CA GLY A 91 10.78 8.42 8.38
C GLY A 91 11.77 8.27 7.22
N ALA A 92 12.10 7.06 6.79
CA ALA A 92 12.89 6.83 5.59
C ALA A 92 12.00 6.44 4.41
N GLN A 93 12.28 7.01 3.23
CA GLN A 93 11.66 6.56 1.99
C GLN A 93 12.25 5.22 1.55
N ARG A 94 11.37 4.33 1.07
CA ARG A 94 11.70 3.00 0.55
C ARG A 94 10.85 2.75 -0.68
N GLU A 95 11.42 2.03 -1.64
CA GLU A 95 10.69 1.52 -2.79
C GLU A 95 10.30 0.06 -2.51
N VAL A 96 9.04 -0.28 -2.76
CA VAL A 96 8.49 -1.63 -2.63
C VAL A 96 7.84 -2.00 -3.95
N ARG A 97 8.28 -3.10 -4.56
CA ARG A 97 7.64 -3.64 -5.77
C ARG A 97 6.61 -4.70 -5.39
N LEU A 98 5.35 -4.34 -5.50
CA LEU A 98 4.22 -5.22 -5.27
C LEU A 98 3.90 -5.97 -6.56
N ARG A 99 4.08 -7.29 -6.55
CA ARG A 99 3.80 -8.19 -7.67
C ARG A 99 2.73 -9.19 -7.28
N TRP A 100 1.76 -9.44 -8.15
CA TRP A 100 0.75 -10.48 -7.97
C TRP A 100 0.56 -11.28 -9.26
N GLU A 101 0.29 -12.56 -9.09
CA GLU A 101 -0.13 -13.43 -10.19
C GLU A 101 -1.56 -13.04 -10.59
N ARG A 102 -1.79 -12.86 -11.91
CA ARG A 102 -3.12 -12.59 -12.45
C ARG A 102 -3.91 -13.87 -12.66
#